data_AF-A0A448P088-F1
#
_entry.id   AF-A0A448P088-F1
#
_cell.length_a   1.000
_cell.length_b   1.000
_cell.length_c   1.000
_cell.angle_alpha   90.00
_cell.angle_beta   90.00
_cell.angle_gamma   90.00
#
_symmetry.space_group_name_H-M   'P 1'
#
loop_
_entity.id
_entity.type
_entity.pdbx_description
1 polymer ?
#
loop_
_entity_poly.entity_id
_entity_poly.type
_entity_poly.pdbx_seq_one_letter_code
_entity_poly.pdbx_strand_id
1 'polypeptide(L)'
;MSGSGALDIVLVLLLIGQAVRGRRRGAVVGVLSLAGLVLGAWLGLWLSGRLAPWMATQGIGPVGSAVLRIMVLLAVAAIGESLLSGIGMRLNRANRIPTLRAADSLVGAVVSILVSAVVLTVLAGAVRPLVPTDWSRAIAGSRVLAVTDEVVPDAVNRAAVRAAGSLADGFPRVFSGLETEPELPTGTPDEAVIRSAGVQRAAGSIIKIRATSTLCSRASEGSGWVSADDRVVTNAHVVAGASRVTVQIGGTGLSRPATVVSYDPNLDLAVLSVPGLDARPLTMSSPPADGQQAVVAGFPLDGPFTLAAARVRGTILARGENIYSTATVTREVMAIRGTVQPGNSGGPLLTTSGEVAGTVFARSTGEADTGYVLTNSATRAMITAGATDTTPASTQTCAVD
;
A
#
# COMPACT_ATOMS: atom_id res chain seq x y z
N MET A 1 -15.86 -24.46 -10.82
CA MET A 1 -15.66 -23.17 -11.52
C MET A 1 -14.77 -22.32 -10.63
N SER A 2 -13.62 -21.81 -11.10
CA SER A 2 -12.76 -20.97 -10.26
C SER A 2 -13.45 -19.64 -9.93
N GLY A 3 -13.14 -19.05 -8.77
CA GLY A 3 -13.70 -17.75 -8.38
C GLY A 3 -13.41 -16.65 -9.41
N SER A 4 -12.23 -16.67 -10.04
CA SER A 4 -11.88 -15.75 -11.12
C SER A 4 -12.67 -15.99 -12.40
N GLY A 5 -12.96 -17.25 -12.76
CA GLY A 5 -13.77 -17.58 -13.94
C GLY A 5 -15.23 -17.16 -13.80
N ALA A 6 -15.80 -17.25 -12.59
CA ALA A 6 -17.13 -16.75 -12.30
C ALA A 6 -17.19 -15.22 -12.40
N LEU A 7 -16.17 -14.54 -11.86
CA LEU A 7 -16.03 -13.08 -11.94
C LEU A 7 -15.87 -12.61 -13.40
N ASP A 8 -15.03 -13.27 -14.19
CA ASP A 8 -14.81 -12.94 -15.60
C ASP A 8 -16.12 -13.00 -16.40
N ILE A 9 -16.98 -14.00 -16.17
CA ILE A 9 -18.29 -14.11 -16.82
C ILE A 9 -19.18 -12.90 -16.47
N VAL A 10 -19.24 -12.53 -15.19
CA VAL A 10 -20.03 -11.37 -14.73
C VAL A 10 -19.52 -10.07 -15.36
N LEU A 11 -18.20 -9.87 -15.40
CA LEU A 11 -17.58 -8.68 -15.96
C LEU A 11 -17.79 -8.59 -17.48
N VAL A 12 -17.68 -9.71 -18.21
CA VAL A 12 -17.97 -9.75 -19.65
C VAL A 12 -19.42 -9.40 -19.93
N LEU A 13 -20.37 -9.97 -19.18
CA LEU A 13 -21.80 -9.65 -19.34
C LEU A 13 -22.07 -8.15 -19.05
N LEU A 14 -21.40 -7.59 -18.05
CA LEU A 14 -21.49 -6.17 -17.73
C LEU A 14 -20.92 -5.30 -18.87
N LEU A 15 -19.75 -5.62 -19.40
CA LEU A 15 -19.13 -4.91 -20.52
C LEU A 15 -19.99 -4.99 -21.80
N ILE A 16 -20.58 -6.14 -22.11
CA ILE A 16 -21.53 -6.30 -23.23
C ILE A 16 -22.77 -5.41 -23.00
N GLY A 17 -23.32 -5.40 -21.79
CA GLY A 17 -24.45 -4.53 -21.44
C GLY A 17 -24.13 -3.05 -21.63
N GLN A 18 -22.93 -2.63 -21.25
CA GLN A 18 -22.46 -1.25 -21.44
C GLN A 18 -22.20 -0.92 -22.90
N ALA A 19 -21.65 -1.84 -23.69
CA ALA A 19 -21.49 -1.68 -25.14
C ALA A 19 -22.84 -1.47 -25.84
N VAL A 20 -23.87 -2.25 -25.46
CA VAL A 20 -25.23 -2.13 -26.01
C VAL A 20 -25.86 -0.78 -25.63
N ARG A 21 -25.65 -0.31 -24.39
CA ARG A 21 -26.11 1.02 -23.94
C ARG A 21 -25.38 2.15 -24.66
N GLY A 22 -24.05 2.07 -24.79
CA GLY A 22 -23.22 3.03 -25.51
C GLY A 22 -23.62 3.17 -26.98
N ARG A 23 -23.90 2.05 -27.64
CA ARG A 23 -24.40 2.01 -29.02
C ARG A 23 -25.72 2.77 -29.20
N ARG A 24 -26.59 2.75 -28.20
CA ARG A 24 -27.89 3.46 -28.24
C ARG A 24 -27.77 4.96 -27.96
N ARG A 25 -26.69 5.40 -27.30
CA ARG A 25 -26.52 6.79 -26.82
C ARG A 25 -25.64 7.65 -27.75
N GLY A 26 -24.73 7.05 -28.52
CA GLY A 26 -23.84 7.77 -29.44
C GLY A 26 -22.56 8.28 -28.77
N ALA A 27 -21.57 8.70 -29.58
CA ALA A 27 -20.22 9.05 -29.14
C ALA A 27 -20.17 10.34 -28.33
N VAL A 28 -20.93 11.36 -28.73
CA VAL A 28 -20.98 12.65 -28.01
C VAL A 28 -21.49 12.47 -26.58
N VAL A 29 -22.54 11.66 -26.43
CA VAL A 29 -23.06 11.29 -25.10
C VAL A 29 -22.04 10.42 -24.37
N GLY A 30 -21.34 9.52 -25.06
CA GLY A 30 -20.28 8.67 -24.49
C GLY A 30 -19.09 9.46 -23.93
N VAL A 31 -18.60 10.46 -24.65
CA VAL A 31 -17.49 11.32 -24.21
C VAL A 31 -17.91 12.17 -23.02
N LEU A 32 -19.11 12.75 -23.05
CA LEU A 32 -19.61 13.54 -21.92
C LEU A 32 -19.95 12.65 -20.72
N SER A 33 -20.42 11.42 -20.92
CA SER A 33 -20.62 10.45 -19.84
C SER A 33 -19.29 10.07 -19.19
N LEU A 34 -18.23 9.87 -19.99
CA LEU A 34 -16.87 9.61 -19.49
C LEU A 34 -16.38 10.78 -18.63
N ALA A 35 -16.51 12.01 -19.15
CA ALA A 35 -16.14 13.21 -18.42
C ALA A 35 -16.93 13.35 -17.10
N GLY A 36 -18.24 13.06 -17.13
CA GLY A 36 -19.11 13.13 -15.96
C GLY A 36 -18.75 12.11 -14.90
N LEU A 37 -18.39 10.89 -15.32
CA LEU A 37 -17.98 9.82 -14.43
C LEU A 37 -16.62 10.11 -13.80
N VAL A 38 -15.65 10.61 -14.56
CA VAL A 38 -14.32 10.98 -14.04
C VAL A 38 -14.44 12.12 -13.02
N LEU A 39 -15.19 13.18 -13.36
CA LEU A 39 -15.42 14.30 -12.45
C LEU A 39 -16.21 13.88 -11.21
N GLY A 40 -17.23 13.04 -11.38
CA GLY A 40 -18.04 12.51 -10.30
C GLY A 40 -17.26 11.56 -9.38
N ALA A 41 -16.39 10.71 -9.93
CA ALA A 41 -15.52 9.84 -9.14
C ALA A 41 -14.49 10.66 -8.35
N TRP A 42 -13.87 11.67 -8.97
CA TRP A 42 -12.95 12.58 -8.28
C TRP A 42 -13.64 13.32 -7.12
N LEU A 43 -14.83 13.88 -7.35
CA LEU A 43 -15.61 14.56 -6.32
C LEU A 43 -16.10 13.59 -5.24
N GLY A 44 -16.49 12.38 -5.62
CA GLY A 44 -16.91 11.31 -4.70
C GLY A 44 -15.78 10.89 -3.76
N LEU A 45 -14.56 10.72 -4.29
CA LEU A 45 -13.38 10.46 -3.49
C LEU A 45 -13.10 11.61 -2.51
N TRP A 46 -13.10 12.85 -2.99
CA TRP A 46 -12.89 14.04 -2.16
C TRP A 46 -13.93 14.13 -1.03
N LEU A 47 -15.21 13.91 -1.34
CA LEU A 47 -16.29 13.93 -0.37
C LEU A 47 -16.20 12.77 0.62
N SER A 48 -15.85 11.57 0.16
CA SER A 48 -15.68 10.38 1.01
C SER A 48 -14.55 10.56 2.03
N GLY A 49 -13.48 11.28 1.68
CA GLY A 49 -12.40 11.64 2.60
C GLY A 49 -12.86 12.64 3.67
N ARG A 50 -13.67 13.64 3.28
CA ARG A 50 -14.23 14.63 4.22
C ARG A 50 -15.25 14.04 5.18
N LEU A 51 -15.93 12.96 4.80
CA LEU A 51 -16.90 12.29 5.66
C LEU A 51 -16.24 11.35 6.68
N ALA A 52 -14.98 10.93 6.48
CA ALA A 52 -14.32 9.95 7.35
C ALA A 52 -14.27 10.35 8.83
N PRO A 53 -13.91 11.60 9.20
CA PRO A 53 -13.94 12.04 10.60
C PRO A 53 -15.35 12.03 11.19
N TRP A 54 -16.36 12.38 10.40
CA TRP A 54 -17.76 12.35 10.85
C TRP A 54 -18.26 10.91 11.07
N MET A 55 -17.90 9.98 10.20
CA MET A 55 -18.25 8.55 10.39
C MET A 55 -17.65 7.99 11.67
N ALA A 56 -16.43 8.40 12.00
CA ALA A 56 -15.76 8.02 13.25
C ALA A 56 -16.51 8.55 14.49
N THR A 57 -17.05 9.78 14.46
CA THR A 57 -17.84 10.31 15.61
C THR A 57 -19.18 9.62 15.79
N GLN A 58 -19.72 8.99 14.74
CA GLN A 58 -20.95 8.20 14.81
C GLN A 58 -20.72 6.73 15.24
N GLY A 59 -19.47 6.35 15.55
CA GLY A 59 -19.14 4.98 15.95
C GLY A 59 -19.26 3.96 14.81
N ILE A 60 -19.22 4.39 13.55
CA ILE A 60 -19.26 3.48 12.41
C ILE A 60 -17.92 2.75 12.33
N GLY A 61 -17.95 1.43 12.52
CA GLY A 61 -16.75 0.59 12.46
C GLY A 61 -16.04 0.63 11.10
N PRO A 62 -14.79 0.16 11.01
CA PRO A 62 -13.95 0.29 9.81
C PRO A 62 -14.60 -0.28 8.54
N VAL A 63 -15.26 -1.44 8.63
CA VAL A 63 -16.00 -2.06 7.53
C VAL A 63 -17.19 -1.21 7.09
N GLY A 64 -17.95 -0.66 8.05
CA GLY A 64 -19.09 0.21 7.76
C GLY A 64 -18.66 1.52 7.10
N SER A 65 -17.55 2.09 7.55
CA SER A 65 -16.95 3.30 6.97
C SER A 65 -16.48 3.04 5.54
N ALA A 66 -15.78 1.93 5.30
CA ALA A 66 -15.35 1.53 3.96
C ALA A 66 -16.54 1.34 3.00
N VAL A 67 -17.59 0.63 3.43
CA VAL A 67 -18.82 0.46 2.64
C VAL A 67 -19.47 1.80 2.34
N LEU A 68 -19.61 2.69 3.32
CA LEU A 68 -20.25 3.99 3.11
C LEU A 68 -19.44 4.89 2.16
N ARG A 69 -18.10 4.84 2.24
CA ARG A 69 -17.21 5.57 1.32
C ARG A 69 -17.31 5.07 -0.11
N ILE A 70 -17.38 3.75 -0.31
CA ILE A 70 -17.63 3.15 -1.62
C ILE A 70 -19.01 3.57 -2.15
N MET A 71 -20.04 3.55 -1.30
CA MET A 71 -21.40 3.97 -1.68
C MET A 71 -21.45 5.44 -2.11
N VAL A 72 -20.79 6.33 -1.36
CA VAL A 72 -20.66 7.76 -1.71
C VAL A 72 -19.93 7.93 -3.04
N LEU A 73 -18.81 7.22 -3.24
CA LEU A 73 -18.05 7.26 -4.48
C LEU A 73 -18.93 6.88 -5.69
N LEU A 74 -19.61 5.73 -5.60
CA LEU A 74 -20.49 5.23 -6.66
C LEU A 74 -21.66 6.19 -6.93
N ALA A 75 -22.27 6.73 -5.88
CA ALA A 75 -23.39 7.65 -6.02
C ALA A 75 -22.98 8.94 -6.74
N VAL A 76 -21.88 9.57 -6.32
CA VAL A 76 -21.42 10.83 -6.93
C VAL A 76 -20.91 10.62 -8.36
N ALA A 77 -20.23 9.51 -8.63
CA ALA A 77 -19.83 9.12 -9.98
C ALA A 77 -21.05 8.94 -10.91
N ALA A 78 -22.09 8.24 -10.45
CA ALA A 78 -23.32 8.03 -11.21
C ALA A 78 -24.11 9.32 -11.46
N ILE A 79 -24.12 10.25 -10.48
CA ILE A 79 -24.72 11.57 -10.63
C ILE A 79 -23.97 12.38 -11.70
N GLY A 80 -22.64 12.43 -11.62
CA GLY A 80 -21.81 13.12 -12.59
C GLY A 80 -22.00 12.58 -14.01
N GLU A 81 -21.98 11.25 -14.18
CA GLU A 81 -22.26 10.59 -15.45
C GLU A 81 -23.65 10.98 -15.99
N SER A 82 -24.69 10.94 -15.15
CA SER A 82 -26.07 11.22 -15.54
C SER A 82 -26.27 12.68 -15.98
N LEU A 83 -25.64 13.63 -15.27
CA LEU A 83 -25.72 15.05 -15.58
C LEU A 83 -25.10 15.36 -16.94
N LEU A 84 -23.85 14.92 -17.16
CA LEU A 84 -23.14 15.23 -18.41
C LEU A 84 -23.68 14.41 -19.59
N SER A 85 -24.17 13.19 -19.35
CA SER A 85 -24.92 12.44 -20.37
C SER A 85 -26.20 13.17 -20.77
N GLY A 86 -26.92 13.77 -19.82
CA GLY A 86 -28.09 14.60 -20.07
C GLY A 86 -27.79 15.81 -20.95
N ILE A 87 -26.65 16.46 -20.69
CA ILE A 87 -26.14 17.57 -21.52
C ILE A 87 -25.76 17.06 -22.93
N GLY A 88 -25.09 15.91 -23.02
CA GLY A 88 -24.74 15.29 -24.30
C GLY A 88 -25.95 14.94 -25.15
N MET A 89 -27.02 14.42 -24.54
CA MET A 89 -28.27 14.11 -25.26
C MET A 89 -28.97 15.38 -25.78
N ARG A 90 -28.83 16.52 -25.08
CA ARG A 90 -29.37 17.81 -25.55
C ARG A 90 -28.54 18.38 -26.71
N LEU A 91 -27.21 18.24 -26.65
CA LEU A 91 -26.29 18.68 -27.70
C LEU A 91 -26.41 17.83 -28.97
N ASN A 92 -26.64 16.52 -28.84
CA ASN A 92 -26.71 15.60 -29.98
C ASN A 92 -28.05 15.63 -30.76
N ARG A 93 -28.98 16.57 -30.45
CA ARG A 93 -30.25 16.72 -31.17
C ARG A 93 -30.10 17.13 -32.65
N ALA A 94 -28.91 17.50 -33.09
CA ALA A 94 -28.66 18.03 -34.44
C ALA A 94 -28.27 16.98 -35.51
N ASN A 95 -28.00 15.72 -35.16
CA ASN A 95 -27.37 14.78 -36.11
C ASN A 95 -28.40 13.95 -36.93
N ARG A 96 -28.90 14.53 -38.03
CA ARG A 96 -29.94 13.92 -38.88
C ARG A 96 -29.41 12.92 -39.93
N ILE A 97 -28.11 12.77 -40.13
CA ILE A 97 -27.54 11.97 -41.23
C ILE A 97 -27.31 10.49 -40.80
N PRO A 98 -27.84 9.48 -41.54
CA PRO A 98 -27.78 8.07 -41.14
C PRO A 98 -26.37 7.46 -41.02
N THR A 99 -25.46 7.82 -41.93
CA THR A 99 -24.06 7.32 -41.94
C THR A 99 -23.27 7.83 -40.73
N LEU A 100 -23.47 9.09 -40.36
CA LEU A 100 -22.88 9.66 -39.14
C LEU A 100 -23.44 9.00 -37.89
N ARG A 101 -24.72 8.56 -37.87
CA ARG A 101 -25.30 7.82 -36.74
C ARG A 101 -24.71 6.43 -36.56
N ALA A 102 -24.41 5.72 -37.65
CA ALA A 102 -23.80 4.40 -37.58
C ALA A 102 -22.37 4.48 -36.97
N ALA A 103 -21.57 5.43 -37.46
CA ALA A 103 -20.24 5.71 -36.90
C ALA A 103 -20.32 6.19 -35.44
N ASP A 104 -21.23 7.10 -35.12
CA ASP A 104 -21.48 7.61 -33.76
C ASP A 104 -21.90 6.48 -32.79
N SER A 105 -22.68 5.51 -33.25
CA SER A 105 -23.09 4.35 -32.45
C SER A 105 -21.94 3.36 -32.19
N LEU A 106 -21.05 3.17 -33.16
CA LEU A 106 -19.87 2.32 -33.00
C LEU A 106 -18.89 2.96 -32.02
N VAL A 107 -18.60 4.26 -32.21
CA VAL A 107 -17.72 5.02 -31.33
C VAL A 107 -18.32 5.11 -29.92
N GLY A 108 -19.64 5.30 -29.79
CA GLY A 108 -20.32 5.27 -28.49
C GLY A 108 -20.19 3.93 -27.76
N ALA A 109 -20.26 2.80 -28.48
CA ALA A 109 -20.05 1.47 -27.89
C ALA A 109 -18.61 1.30 -27.39
N VAL A 110 -17.62 1.71 -28.20
CA VAL A 110 -16.19 1.64 -27.84
C VAL A 110 -15.90 2.51 -26.62
N VAL A 111 -16.36 3.77 -26.61
CA VAL A 111 -16.16 4.68 -25.47
C VAL A 111 -16.79 4.10 -24.21
N SER A 112 -18.01 3.56 -24.25
CA SER A 112 -18.63 2.94 -23.06
C SER A 112 -17.88 1.72 -22.53
N ILE A 113 -17.27 0.92 -23.40
CA ILE A 113 -16.40 -0.20 -22.98
C ILE A 113 -15.16 0.34 -22.28
N LEU A 114 -14.47 1.32 -22.88
CA LEU A 114 -13.25 1.93 -22.30
C LEU A 114 -13.53 2.61 -20.96
N VAL A 115 -14.66 3.29 -20.83
CA VAL A 115 -15.10 3.90 -19.58
C VAL A 115 -15.32 2.83 -18.50
N SER A 116 -16.07 1.78 -18.83
CA SER A 116 -16.40 0.71 -17.90
C SER A 116 -15.16 -0.03 -17.46
N ALA A 117 -14.23 -0.24 -18.40
CA ALA A 117 -12.90 -0.77 -18.17
C ALA A 117 -12.15 0.02 -17.08
N VAL A 118 -12.00 1.33 -17.25
CA VAL A 118 -11.33 2.20 -16.27
C VAL A 118 -11.98 2.10 -14.88
N VAL A 119 -13.31 2.14 -14.81
CA VAL A 119 -14.03 2.04 -13.54
C VAL A 119 -13.82 0.71 -12.86
N LEU A 120 -13.88 -0.39 -13.61
CA LEU A 120 -13.68 -1.73 -13.09
C LEU A 120 -12.26 -1.90 -12.53
N THR A 121 -11.24 -1.36 -13.19
CA THR A 121 -9.85 -1.37 -12.71
C THR A 121 -9.71 -0.56 -11.41
N VAL A 122 -10.26 0.65 -11.35
CA VAL A 122 -10.24 1.51 -10.15
C VAL A 122 -10.96 0.82 -8.98
N LEU A 123 -12.16 0.28 -9.22
CA LEU A 123 -12.94 -0.42 -8.20
C LEU A 123 -12.25 -1.69 -7.73
N ALA A 124 -11.70 -2.48 -8.64
CA ALA A 124 -10.94 -3.67 -8.29
C ALA A 124 -9.75 -3.32 -7.40
N GLY A 125 -8.99 -2.26 -7.73
CA GLY A 125 -7.88 -1.77 -6.91
C GLY A 125 -8.31 -1.28 -5.53
N ALA A 126 -9.41 -0.52 -5.45
CA ALA A 126 -9.90 0.05 -4.20
C ALA A 126 -10.57 -0.99 -3.27
N VAL A 127 -11.23 -2.00 -3.84
CA VAL A 127 -12.01 -3.00 -3.08
C VAL A 127 -11.15 -4.20 -2.66
N ARG A 128 -10.09 -4.52 -3.42
CA ARG A 128 -9.23 -5.68 -3.16
C ARG A 128 -8.64 -5.76 -1.74
N PRO A 129 -8.23 -4.66 -1.07
CA PRO A 129 -7.76 -4.69 0.32
C PRO A 129 -8.88 -4.95 1.34
N LEU A 130 -10.14 -4.70 0.96
CA LEU A 130 -11.30 -4.68 1.85
C LEU A 130 -12.10 -5.99 1.84
N VAL A 131 -11.79 -6.90 0.92
CA VAL A 131 -12.54 -8.16 0.71
C VAL A 131 -11.76 -9.37 1.25
N PRO A 132 -12.45 -10.45 1.66
CA PRO A 132 -11.80 -11.67 2.12
C PRO A 132 -10.81 -12.25 1.10
N THR A 133 -9.81 -12.98 1.58
CA THR A 133 -8.67 -13.47 0.77
C THR A 133 -9.08 -14.34 -0.43
N ASP A 134 -10.21 -15.06 -0.35
CA ASP A 134 -10.78 -15.81 -1.46
C ASP A 134 -11.26 -14.91 -2.61
N TRP A 135 -11.85 -13.76 -2.29
CA TRP A 135 -12.32 -12.77 -3.25
C TRP A 135 -11.17 -11.94 -3.82
N SER A 136 -10.18 -11.59 -2.98
CA SER A 136 -8.96 -10.92 -3.42
C SER A 136 -8.17 -11.77 -4.44
N ARG A 137 -8.08 -13.09 -4.23
CA ARG A 137 -7.50 -14.04 -5.20
C ARG A 137 -8.32 -14.15 -6.49
N ALA A 138 -9.65 -14.12 -6.40
CA ALA A 138 -10.53 -14.13 -7.58
C ALA A 138 -10.35 -12.85 -8.44
N ILE A 139 -10.23 -11.69 -7.80
CA ILE A 139 -9.95 -10.40 -8.45
C ILE A 139 -8.56 -10.42 -9.10
N ALA A 140 -7.53 -10.88 -8.38
CA ALA A 140 -6.15 -10.96 -8.88
C ALA A 140 -5.98 -11.92 -10.06
N GLY A 141 -6.78 -12.98 -10.12
CA GLY A 141 -6.75 -13.99 -11.18
C GLY A 141 -7.70 -13.73 -12.34
N SER A 142 -8.39 -12.58 -12.39
CA SER A 142 -9.34 -12.22 -13.46
C SER A 142 -8.60 -11.86 -14.74
N ARG A 143 -8.90 -12.58 -15.83
CA ARG A 143 -8.33 -12.26 -17.15
C ARG A 143 -8.92 -10.99 -17.72
N VAL A 144 -10.20 -10.72 -17.43
CA VAL A 144 -10.86 -9.50 -17.89
C VAL A 144 -10.19 -8.29 -17.28
N LEU A 145 -9.98 -8.26 -15.96
CA LEU A 145 -9.31 -7.13 -15.30
C LEU A 145 -7.85 -6.96 -15.77
N ALA A 146 -7.12 -8.04 -16.03
CA ALA A 146 -5.75 -7.97 -16.57
C ALA A 146 -5.71 -7.31 -17.97
N VAL A 147 -6.60 -7.71 -18.89
CA VAL A 147 -6.71 -7.09 -20.22
C VAL A 147 -7.20 -5.64 -20.11
N THR A 148 -8.08 -5.37 -19.15
CA THR A 148 -8.60 -4.03 -18.89
C THR A 148 -7.49 -3.09 -18.43
N ASP A 149 -6.60 -3.56 -17.56
CA ASP A 149 -5.44 -2.81 -17.05
C ASP A 149 -4.44 -2.44 -18.17
N GLU A 150 -4.24 -3.33 -19.15
CA GLU A 150 -3.33 -3.11 -20.29
C GLU A 150 -3.84 -2.04 -21.28
N VAL A 151 -5.16 -1.83 -21.36
CA VAL A 151 -5.79 -0.90 -22.32
C VAL A 151 -5.96 0.51 -21.71
N VAL A 152 -5.87 0.65 -20.39
CA VAL A 152 -6.03 1.94 -19.70
C VAL A 152 -4.71 2.72 -19.74
N PRO A 153 -4.70 4.00 -20.15
CA PRO A 153 -3.48 4.80 -20.15
C PRO A 153 -2.83 4.89 -18.77
N ASP A 154 -1.50 4.77 -18.71
CA ASP A 154 -0.71 4.76 -17.46
C ASP A 154 -0.99 5.96 -16.55
N ALA A 155 -1.34 7.13 -17.11
CA ALA A 155 -1.72 8.30 -16.33
C ALA A 155 -2.99 8.07 -15.47
N VAL A 156 -3.96 7.34 -16.02
CA VAL A 156 -5.22 6.99 -15.35
C VAL A 156 -4.98 5.87 -14.35
N ASN A 157 -4.19 4.86 -14.71
CA ASN A 157 -3.83 3.77 -13.79
C ASN A 157 -3.04 4.32 -12.58
N ARG A 158 -2.05 5.19 -12.80
CA ARG A 158 -1.33 5.88 -11.71
C ARG A 158 -2.23 6.78 -10.86
N ALA A 159 -3.26 7.41 -11.43
CA ALA A 159 -4.23 8.19 -10.65
C ALA A 159 -5.13 7.28 -9.79
N ALA A 160 -5.56 6.15 -10.34
CA ALA A 160 -6.33 5.13 -9.64
C ALA A 160 -5.54 4.47 -8.52
N VAL A 161 -4.28 4.10 -8.77
CA VAL A 161 -3.35 3.54 -7.79
C VAL A 161 -3.00 4.55 -6.71
N ARG A 162 -2.83 5.83 -7.03
CA ARG A 162 -2.67 6.90 -6.01
C ARG A 162 -3.91 7.05 -5.13
N ALA A 163 -5.11 6.93 -5.71
CA ALA A 163 -6.36 6.99 -4.97
C ALA A 163 -6.60 5.71 -4.12
N ALA A 164 -6.31 4.53 -4.66
CA ALA A 164 -6.37 3.26 -3.95
C ALA A 164 -5.29 3.19 -2.85
N GLY A 165 -4.10 3.75 -3.08
CA GLY A 165 -3.05 3.91 -2.07
C GLY A 165 -3.43 4.86 -0.94
N SER A 166 -4.35 5.81 -1.18
CA SER A 166 -4.96 6.62 -0.10
C SER A 166 -6.12 5.92 0.63
N LEU A 167 -6.47 4.70 0.21
CA LEU A 167 -7.48 3.83 0.82
C LEU A 167 -6.88 2.51 1.35
N ALA A 168 -5.63 2.18 0.96
CA ALA A 168 -4.89 0.99 1.36
C ALA A 168 -3.93 1.38 2.48
N ASP A 169 -4.55 1.60 3.63
CA ASP A 169 -3.97 1.98 4.91
C ASP A 169 -2.80 1.05 5.29
N GLY A 170 -1.65 1.63 5.65
CA GLY A 170 -0.59 0.88 6.33
C GLY A 170 0.87 1.20 6.00
N PHE A 171 1.18 2.18 5.15
CA PHE A 171 2.58 2.59 4.90
C PHE A 171 2.76 4.12 4.87
N PRO A 172 3.78 4.67 5.56
CA PRO A 172 4.15 6.08 5.45
C PRO A 172 4.58 6.46 4.03
N ARG A 173 4.25 7.69 3.60
CA ARG A 173 4.66 8.23 2.30
C ARG A 173 6.11 8.73 2.36
N VAL A 174 6.97 8.17 1.52
CA VAL A 174 8.40 8.51 1.47
C VAL A 174 8.67 9.85 0.81
N PHE A 175 7.90 10.17 -0.24
CA PHE A 175 7.97 11.44 -0.95
C PHE A 175 6.64 12.19 -0.82
N SER A 176 6.71 13.49 -0.54
CA SER A 176 5.56 14.38 -0.47
C SER A 176 5.64 15.44 -1.58
N GLY A 177 4.55 15.67 -2.33
CA GLY A 177 4.45 16.78 -3.29
C GLY A 177 4.75 16.42 -4.75
N LEU A 178 5.42 17.33 -5.47
CA LEU A 178 5.77 17.24 -6.91
C LEU A 178 7.16 16.59 -7.15
N GLU A 179 7.81 16.10 -6.10
CA GLU A 179 9.11 15.44 -6.22
C GLU A 179 8.94 14.09 -6.91
N THR A 180 9.68 13.91 -8.01
CA THR A 180 9.61 12.69 -8.82
C THR A 180 10.58 11.67 -8.23
N GLU A 181 10.11 10.44 -8.04
CA GLU A 181 10.96 9.33 -7.61
C GLU A 181 12.14 9.19 -8.59
N PRO A 182 13.38 9.16 -8.10
CA PRO A 182 14.54 9.06 -8.98
C PRO A 182 14.54 7.71 -9.69
N GLU A 183 14.82 7.72 -11.01
CA GLU A 183 15.06 6.49 -11.76
C GLU A 183 16.36 5.86 -11.26
N LEU A 184 16.26 4.63 -10.75
CA LEU A 184 17.41 3.89 -10.21
C LEU A 184 17.63 2.57 -10.97
N PRO A 185 18.86 2.00 -10.95
CA PRO A 185 19.22 0.81 -11.71
C PRO A 185 18.27 -0.39 -11.50
N THR A 186 17.96 -1.08 -12.60
CA THR A 186 16.86 -2.06 -12.70
C THR A 186 17.29 -3.52 -12.59
N GLY A 187 18.46 -3.83 -12.01
CA GLY A 187 18.90 -5.22 -11.86
C GLY A 187 17.88 -6.07 -11.10
N THR A 188 17.56 -7.28 -11.57
CA THR A 188 16.64 -8.18 -10.86
C THR A 188 17.30 -8.78 -9.62
N PRO A 189 16.55 -9.00 -8.53
CA PRO A 189 17.02 -9.79 -7.39
C PRO A 189 17.30 -11.24 -7.81
N ASP A 190 18.31 -11.85 -7.21
CA ASP A 190 18.62 -13.28 -7.36
C ASP A 190 17.99 -14.07 -6.21
N GLU A 191 17.01 -14.92 -6.51
CA GLU A 191 16.29 -15.73 -5.52
C GLU A 191 17.20 -16.71 -4.75
N ALA A 192 18.37 -17.05 -5.29
CA ALA A 192 19.31 -17.95 -4.61
C ALA A 192 19.82 -17.37 -3.27
N VAL A 193 19.84 -16.03 -3.13
CA VAL A 193 20.39 -15.37 -1.93
C VAL A 193 19.57 -15.62 -0.67
N ILE A 194 18.29 -15.97 -0.80
CA ILE A 194 17.44 -16.36 0.33
C ILE A 194 17.99 -17.58 1.05
N ARG A 195 18.68 -18.48 0.33
CA ARG A 195 19.24 -19.73 0.88
C ARG A 195 20.65 -19.56 1.44
N SER A 196 21.19 -18.34 1.49
CA SER A 196 22.53 -18.13 2.03
C SER A 196 22.59 -18.52 3.51
N ALA A 197 23.70 -19.11 3.94
CA ALA A 197 23.88 -19.54 5.33
C ALA A 197 23.81 -18.35 6.33
N GLY A 198 24.16 -17.15 5.89
CA GLY A 198 24.00 -15.91 6.66
C GLY A 198 22.53 -15.60 6.94
N VAL A 199 21.74 -15.51 5.87
CA VAL A 199 20.29 -15.19 5.94
C VAL A 199 19.54 -16.25 6.76
N GLN A 200 19.83 -17.53 6.55
CA GLN A 200 19.18 -18.62 7.29
C GLN A 200 19.49 -18.58 8.80
N ARG A 201 20.71 -18.18 9.19
CA ARG A 201 21.05 -18.01 10.61
C ARG A 201 20.33 -16.80 11.22
N ALA A 202 20.16 -15.73 10.46
CA ALA A 202 19.50 -14.50 10.94
C ALA A 202 17.99 -14.68 11.21
N ALA A 203 17.34 -15.69 10.60
CA ALA A 203 15.91 -15.96 10.75
C ALA A 203 15.45 -16.10 12.22
N GLY A 204 16.29 -16.69 13.08
CA GLY A 204 16.01 -16.85 14.52
C GLY A 204 15.98 -15.54 15.33
N SER A 205 16.35 -14.42 14.69
CA SER A 205 16.43 -13.10 15.31
C SER A 205 15.45 -12.10 14.68
N ILE A 206 14.51 -12.60 13.86
CA ILE A 206 13.45 -11.79 13.25
C ILE A 206 12.19 -11.95 14.09
N ILE A 207 11.57 -10.83 14.41
CA ILE A 207 10.53 -10.72 15.42
C ILE A 207 9.24 -10.28 14.77
N LYS A 208 8.15 -10.99 15.05
CA LYS A 208 6.80 -10.56 14.71
C LYS A 208 6.28 -9.66 15.81
N ILE A 209 5.73 -8.51 15.45
CA ILE A 209 5.26 -7.50 16.39
C ILE A 209 3.76 -7.32 16.19
N ARG A 210 3.01 -7.32 17.29
CA ARG A 210 1.60 -6.93 17.32
C ARG A 210 1.39 -5.90 18.40
N ALA A 211 0.79 -4.78 18.01
CA ALA A 211 0.47 -3.67 18.88
C ALA A 211 -1.04 -3.44 18.87
N THR A 212 -1.66 -3.33 20.03
CA THR A 212 -3.08 -2.96 20.16
C THR A 212 -3.18 -1.58 20.75
N SER A 213 -4.04 -0.74 20.17
CA SER A 213 -4.32 0.60 20.67
C SER A 213 -5.80 0.72 21.03
N THR A 214 -6.05 1.00 22.31
CA THR A 214 -7.39 1.38 22.78
C THR A 214 -7.80 2.77 22.29
N LEU A 215 -6.84 3.70 22.18
CA LEU A 215 -7.07 5.06 21.68
C LEU A 215 -7.47 5.06 20.20
N CYS A 216 -6.81 4.23 19.40
CA CYS A 216 -7.03 4.17 17.96
C CYS A 216 -8.10 3.14 17.56
N SER A 217 -8.65 2.39 18.53
CA SER A 217 -9.61 1.30 18.31
C SER A 217 -9.18 0.31 17.20
N ARG A 218 -7.87 0.03 17.13
CA ARG A 218 -7.27 -0.82 16.10
C ARG A 218 -6.08 -1.61 16.63
N ALA A 219 -5.74 -2.68 15.92
CA ALA A 219 -4.48 -3.39 16.05
C ALA A 219 -3.56 -3.06 14.88
N SER A 220 -2.26 -3.08 15.13
CA SER A 220 -1.19 -2.91 14.17
C SER A 220 -0.26 -4.10 14.23
N GLU A 221 0.35 -4.44 13.11
CA GLU A 221 1.26 -5.56 12.95
C GLU A 221 2.47 -5.16 12.12
N GLY A 222 3.59 -5.78 12.43
CA GLY A 222 4.84 -5.48 11.76
C GLY A 222 5.90 -6.52 12.06
N SER A 223 7.09 -6.22 11.57
CA SER A 223 8.30 -6.99 11.77
C SER A 223 9.29 -6.19 12.61
N GLY A 224 10.25 -6.89 13.18
CA GLY A 224 11.37 -6.31 13.89
C GLY A 224 12.57 -7.24 13.86
N TRP A 225 13.68 -6.79 14.41
CA TRP A 225 14.90 -7.60 14.53
C TRP A 225 15.62 -7.32 15.83
N VAL A 226 16.32 -8.33 16.35
CA VAL A 226 17.06 -8.22 17.62
C VAL A 226 18.35 -7.45 17.40
N SER A 227 18.47 -6.28 18.04
CA SER A 227 19.63 -5.39 17.88
C SER A 227 20.65 -5.49 19.00
N ALA A 228 20.20 -5.91 20.19
CA ALA A 228 21.00 -6.19 21.38
C ALA A 228 20.22 -7.16 22.28
N ASP A 229 20.84 -7.64 23.35
CA ASP A 229 20.17 -8.52 24.31
C ASP A 229 18.88 -7.87 24.82
N ASP A 230 17.76 -8.59 24.74
CA ASP A 230 16.42 -8.10 25.10
C ASP A 230 16.00 -6.80 24.38
N ARG A 231 16.53 -6.52 23.18
CA ARG A 231 16.21 -5.31 22.41
C ARG A 231 15.79 -5.63 20.98
N VAL A 232 14.65 -5.08 20.58
CA VAL A 232 14.07 -5.24 19.24
C VAL A 232 13.90 -3.89 18.57
N VAL A 233 14.40 -3.75 17.36
CA VAL A 233 14.16 -2.58 16.50
C VAL A 233 12.94 -2.82 15.62
N THR A 234 12.12 -1.79 15.44
CA THR A 234 10.94 -1.76 14.56
C THR A 234 10.70 -0.34 14.05
N ASN A 235 9.72 -0.14 13.18
CA ASN A 235 9.23 1.21 12.88
C ASN A 235 8.36 1.79 13.99
N ALA A 236 8.35 3.12 14.09
CA ALA A 236 7.51 3.83 15.04
C ALA A 236 6.02 3.66 14.71
N HIS A 237 5.64 3.70 13.43
CA HIS A 237 4.24 3.54 13.02
C HIS A 237 3.64 2.19 13.42
N VAL A 238 4.45 1.14 13.54
CA VAL A 238 4.00 -0.20 14.00
C VAL A 238 3.47 -0.13 15.44
N VAL A 239 4.03 0.73 16.28
CA VAL A 239 3.67 0.86 17.71
C VAL A 239 3.00 2.19 18.08
N ALA A 240 2.71 3.06 17.10
CA ALA A 240 2.11 4.37 17.32
C ALA A 240 0.76 4.26 18.06
N GLY A 241 0.61 5.04 19.14
CA GLY A 241 -0.59 5.04 19.98
C GLY A 241 -0.89 3.72 20.70
N ALA A 242 0.02 2.74 20.70
CA ALA A 242 -0.23 1.43 21.28
C ALA A 242 -0.34 1.49 22.81
N SER A 243 -1.38 0.84 23.35
CA SER A 243 -1.51 0.61 24.80
C SER A 243 -0.91 -0.72 25.23
N ARG A 244 -0.70 -1.65 24.29
CA ARG A 244 -0.03 -2.93 24.53
C ARG A 244 0.76 -3.34 23.29
N VAL A 245 2.02 -3.73 23.50
CA VAL A 245 2.89 -4.29 22.45
C VAL A 245 3.30 -5.69 22.85
N THR A 246 3.25 -6.62 21.89
CA THR A 246 3.67 -8.00 22.07
C THR A 246 4.54 -8.47 20.92
N VAL A 247 5.45 -9.40 21.20
CA VAL A 247 6.42 -9.90 20.22
C VAL A 247 6.49 -11.43 20.20
N GLN A 248 6.81 -11.99 19.04
CA GLN A 248 7.01 -13.43 18.84
C GLN A 248 8.25 -13.69 17.96
N ILE A 249 9.16 -14.54 18.44
CA ILE A 249 10.37 -14.92 17.69
C ILE A 249 9.97 -15.81 16.52
N GLY A 250 10.40 -15.48 15.29
CA GLY A 250 10.06 -16.25 14.09
C GLY A 250 8.55 -16.34 13.80
N GLY A 251 7.73 -15.52 14.47
CA GLY A 251 6.26 -15.52 14.34
C GLY A 251 5.56 -16.75 14.91
N THR A 252 6.26 -17.56 15.71
CA THR A 252 5.71 -18.76 16.35
C THR A 252 5.98 -18.76 17.86
N GLY A 253 5.31 -19.64 18.59
CA GLY A 253 5.55 -19.82 20.03
C GLY A 253 4.97 -18.71 20.93
N LEU A 254 5.57 -18.56 22.10
CA LEU A 254 5.07 -17.71 23.18
C LEU A 254 5.15 -16.23 22.79
N SER A 255 4.00 -15.55 22.86
CA SER A 255 3.94 -14.10 22.76
C SER A 255 4.42 -13.45 24.05
N ARG A 256 5.37 -12.51 23.93
CA ARG A 256 6.00 -11.82 25.07
C ARG A 256 5.58 -10.35 25.09
N PRO A 257 5.28 -9.77 26.26
CA PRO A 257 5.06 -8.33 26.36
C PRO A 257 6.35 -7.58 26.04
N ALA A 258 6.21 -6.42 25.41
CA ALA A 258 7.31 -5.53 25.09
C ALA A 258 7.00 -4.11 25.52
N THR A 259 8.04 -3.38 25.95
CA THR A 259 7.95 -1.98 26.34
C THR A 259 8.69 -1.14 25.30
N VAL A 260 8.04 -0.12 24.74
CA VAL A 260 8.72 0.85 23.88
C VAL A 260 9.64 1.69 24.77
N VAL A 261 10.95 1.69 24.50
CA VAL A 261 11.96 2.46 25.27
C VAL A 261 12.56 3.60 24.46
N SER A 262 12.43 3.56 23.13
CA SER A 262 12.80 4.67 22.26
C SER A 262 11.79 4.80 21.14
N TYR A 263 11.38 6.02 20.82
CA TYR A 263 10.34 6.30 19.82
C TYR A 263 10.64 7.61 19.09
N ASP A 264 10.88 7.53 17.79
CA ASP A 264 11.12 8.69 16.93
C ASP A 264 10.12 8.67 15.76
N PRO A 265 9.06 9.49 15.80
CA PRO A 265 8.08 9.58 14.73
C PRO A 265 8.60 10.29 13.48
N ASN A 266 9.67 11.07 13.60
CA ASN A 266 10.29 11.75 12.48
C ASN A 266 11.16 10.76 11.71
N LEU A 267 11.96 9.93 12.37
CA LEU A 267 12.74 8.89 11.70
C LEU A 267 11.88 7.69 11.26
N ASP A 268 10.73 7.49 11.91
CA ASP A 268 9.91 6.28 11.85
C ASP A 268 10.63 5.04 12.41
N LEU A 269 11.22 5.20 13.59
CA LEU A 269 11.94 4.13 14.29
C LEU A 269 11.49 4.01 15.74
N ALA A 270 11.47 2.79 16.25
CA ALA A 270 11.28 2.51 17.66
C ALA A 270 12.19 1.38 18.12
N VAL A 271 12.58 1.43 19.40
CA VAL A 271 13.31 0.35 20.09
C VAL A 271 12.45 -0.17 21.21
N LEU A 272 12.31 -1.49 21.28
CA LEU A 272 11.53 -2.20 22.28
C LEU A 272 12.47 -2.92 23.24
N SER A 273 12.16 -2.85 24.54
CA SER A 273 12.72 -3.72 25.57
C SER A 273 11.81 -4.94 25.75
N VAL A 274 12.40 -6.13 25.67
CA VAL A 274 11.71 -7.42 25.78
C VAL A 274 12.48 -8.32 26.74
N PRO A 275 12.30 -8.18 28.06
CA PRO A 275 13.06 -8.96 29.03
C PRO A 275 12.93 -10.48 28.82
N GLY A 276 14.07 -11.17 28.81
CA GLY A 276 14.14 -12.62 28.63
C GLY A 276 13.86 -13.09 27.21
N LEU A 277 14.17 -12.27 26.20
CA LEU A 277 14.09 -12.62 24.79
C LEU A 277 15.21 -13.58 24.42
N ASP A 278 14.87 -14.85 24.19
CA ASP A 278 15.82 -15.90 23.81
C ASP A 278 16.13 -15.88 22.30
N ALA A 279 16.80 -14.82 21.85
CA ALA A 279 17.22 -14.65 20.47
C ALA A 279 18.54 -13.87 20.39
N ARG A 280 19.40 -14.22 19.42
CA ARG A 280 20.73 -13.61 19.30
C ARG A 280 20.65 -12.25 18.59
N PRO A 281 21.38 -11.22 19.06
CA PRO A 281 21.46 -9.95 18.33
C PRO A 281 22.07 -10.11 16.94
N LEU A 282 21.54 -9.38 15.97
CA LEU A 282 22.11 -9.25 14.64
C LEU A 282 23.09 -8.09 14.58
N THR A 283 24.15 -8.24 13.79
CA THR A 283 25.14 -7.18 13.55
C THR A 283 24.69 -6.25 12.44
N MET A 284 24.84 -4.95 12.63
CA MET A 284 24.59 -3.93 11.60
C MET A 284 25.79 -3.81 10.66
N SER A 285 25.57 -3.90 9.34
CA SER A 285 26.60 -3.68 8.33
C SER A 285 26.72 -2.19 7.93
N SER A 286 27.75 -1.86 7.15
CA SER A 286 27.72 -0.67 6.30
C SER A 286 26.67 -0.82 5.20
N PRO A 287 26.19 0.30 4.58
CA PRO A 287 25.32 0.24 3.42
C PRO A 287 25.94 -0.63 2.30
N PRO A 288 25.20 -1.60 1.74
CA PRO A 288 25.64 -2.35 0.57
C PRO A 288 25.81 -1.42 -0.63
N ALA A 289 26.71 -1.77 -1.55
CA ALA A 289 26.89 -1.03 -2.78
C ALA A 289 25.69 -1.22 -3.73
N ASP A 290 25.46 -0.24 -4.62
CA ASP A 290 24.42 -0.30 -5.63
C ASP A 290 24.54 -1.59 -6.46
N GLY A 291 23.41 -2.24 -6.70
CA GLY A 291 23.33 -3.50 -7.40
C GLY A 291 23.68 -4.73 -6.56
N GLN A 292 24.03 -4.61 -5.27
CA GLN A 292 24.24 -5.78 -4.40
C GLN A 292 22.91 -6.46 -4.04
N GLN A 293 22.99 -7.78 -3.88
CA GLN A 293 21.86 -8.61 -3.46
C GLN A 293 21.63 -8.49 -1.95
N ALA A 294 20.36 -8.53 -1.56
CA ALA A 294 19.90 -8.44 -0.19
C ALA A 294 18.63 -9.27 0.00
N VAL A 295 18.14 -9.37 1.23
CA VAL A 295 16.91 -10.10 1.55
C VAL A 295 16.06 -9.27 2.51
N VAL A 296 14.80 -9.06 2.17
CA VAL A 296 13.80 -8.55 3.10
C VAL A 296 13.28 -9.71 3.93
N ALA A 297 13.39 -9.60 5.25
CA ALA A 297 12.90 -10.61 6.19
C ALA A 297 11.76 -10.05 7.05
N GLY A 298 10.64 -10.76 7.15
CA GLY A 298 9.49 -10.27 7.91
C GLY A 298 8.24 -11.14 7.84
N PHE A 299 7.12 -10.55 8.29
CA PHE A 299 5.80 -11.17 8.48
C PHE A 299 4.74 -10.40 7.69
N PRO A 300 4.69 -10.52 6.36
CA PRO A 300 3.75 -9.78 5.55
C PRO A 300 2.30 -10.22 5.85
N LEU A 301 1.39 -9.26 5.97
CA LEU A 301 -0.07 -9.46 6.10
C LEU A 301 -0.45 -10.38 7.28
N ASP A 302 0.12 -10.14 8.46
CA ASP A 302 0.07 -11.01 9.64
C ASP A 302 0.44 -12.47 9.38
N GLY A 303 1.15 -12.73 8.28
CA GLY A 303 1.40 -14.07 7.78
C GLY A 303 2.49 -14.82 8.55
N PRO A 304 2.89 -15.99 8.02
CA PRO A 304 4.08 -16.70 8.46
C PRO A 304 5.34 -15.89 8.14
N PHE A 305 6.47 -16.30 8.72
CA PHE A 305 7.79 -15.74 8.39
C PHE A 305 8.10 -15.92 6.90
N THR A 306 8.63 -14.86 6.27
CA THR A 306 9.03 -14.86 4.87
C THR A 306 10.40 -14.24 4.67
N LEU A 307 11.08 -14.70 3.62
CA LEU A 307 12.30 -14.11 3.08
C LEU A 307 12.01 -13.78 1.62
N ALA A 308 12.24 -12.53 1.22
CA ALA A 308 12.05 -12.07 -0.15
C ALA A 308 13.36 -11.50 -0.69
N ALA A 309 13.81 -11.98 -1.85
CA ALA A 309 15.01 -11.48 -2.49
C ALA A 309 14.83 -10.01 -2.87
N ALA A 310 15.88 -9.24 -2.62
CA ALA A 310 15.94 -7.82 -2.94
C ALA A 310 17.29 -7.45 -3.55
N ARG A 311 17.33 -6.32 -4.22
CA ARG A 311 18.56 -5.75 -4.79
C ARG A 311 18.64 -4.27 -4.49
N VAL A 312 19.78 -3.81 -3.97
CA VAL A 312 19.98 -2.40 -3.68
C VAL A 312 20.02 -1.61 -4.98
N ARG A 313 19.22 -0.56 -5.08
CA ARG A 313 19.19 0.34 -6.23
C ARG A 313 20.06 1.58 -6.00
N GLY A 314 20.09 2.10 -4.78
CA GLY A 314 20.85 3.29 -4.41
C GLY A 314 20.45 3.85 -3.05
N THR A 315 21.26 4.77 -2.53
CA THR A 315 20.94 5.55 -1.33
C THR A 315 20.56 6.97 -1.72
N ILE A 316 19.47 7.49 -1.15
CA ILE A 316 18.92 8.80 -1.46
C ILE A 316 18.50 9.52 -0.17
N LEU A 317 18.48 10.85 -0.23
CA LEU A 317 17.84 11.67 0.79
C LEU A 317 16.37 11.87 0.41
N ALA A 318 15.48 11.12 1.06
CA ALA A 318 14.05 11.22 0.85
C ALA A 318 13.46 12.32 1.73
N ARG A 319 12.75 13.28 1.11
CA ARG A 319 12.01 14.33 1.81
C ARG A 319 10.53 13.99 1.78
N GLY A 320 9.97 13.75 2.96
CA GLY A 320 8.58 13.31 3.11
C GLY A 320 8.01 13.71 4.45
N GLU A 321 6.75 13.40 4.67
CA GLU A 321 6.11 13.67 5.95
C GLU A 321 6.61 12.71 7.04
N ASN A 322 6.47 13.12 8.30
CA ASN A 322 6.56 12.22 9.46
C ASN A 322 5.30 11.33 9.55
N ILE A 323 5.31 10.35 10.47
CA ILE A 323 4.21 9.37 10.60
C ILE A 323 2.87 9.97 11.07
N TYR A 324 2.84 11.27 11.37
CA TYR A 324 1.64 12.01 11.78
C TYR A 324 1.21 13.07 10.77
N SER A 325 1.92 13.21 9.64
CA SER A 325 1.74 14.31 8.68
C SER A 325 1.74 15.70 9.32
N THR A 326 2.52 15.88 10.40
CA THR A 326 2.63 17.17 11.10
C THR A 326 3.88 17.95 10.72
N ALA A 327 4.88 17.28 10.14
CA ALA A 327 6.13 17.89 9.71
C ALA A 327 6.69 17.19 8.47
N THR A 328 7.37 17.96 7.62
CA THR A 328 8.24 17.42 6.56
C THR A 328 9.63 17.18 7.13
N VAL A 329 10.17 15.99 6.89
CA VAL A 329 11.47 15.54 7.37
C VAL A 329 12.27 14.95 6.22
N THR A 330 13.60 15.02 6.34
CA THR A 330 14.52 14.42 5.39
C THR A 330 15.18 13.21 6.03
N ARG A 331 15.14 12.07 5.35
CA ARG A 331 15.70 10.80 5.80
C ARG A 331 16.66 10.25 4.76
N GLU A 332 17.78 9.71 5.21
CA GLU A 332 18.63 8.89 4.34
C GLU A 332 18.03 7.49 4.24
N VAL A 333 17.68 7.09 3.03
CA VAL A 333 17.03 5.80 2.76
C VAL A 333 17.72 5.09 1.60
N MET A 334 17.79 3.77 1.70
CA MET A 334 18.13 2.92 0.56
C MET A 334 16.86 2.55 -0.18
N ALA A 335 16.86 2.75 -1.49
CA ALA A 335 15.87 2.16 -2.37
C ALA A 335 16.32 0.76 -2.78
N ILE A 336 15.38 -0.19 -2.74
CA ILE A 336 15.61 -1.57 -3.14
C ILE A 336 14.60 -1.98 -4.21
N ARG A 337 15.02 -2.84 -5.13
CA ARG A 337 14.13 -3.63 -5.96
C ARG A 337 13.75 -4.88 -5.21
N GLY A 338 12.47 -5.15 -5.02
CA GLY A 338 12.00 -6.34 -4.31
C GLY A 338 10.56 -6.19 -3.83
N THR A 339 9.96 -7.31 -3.41
CA THR A 339 8.58 -7.31 -2.93
C THR A 339 8.51 -6.87 -1.47
N VAL A 340 8.02 -5.65 -1.21
CA VAL A 340 7.73 -5.14 0.14
C VAL A 340 6.21 -5.04 0.33
N GLN A 341 5.70 -5.69 1.37
CA GLN A 341 4.27 -5.76 1.68
C GLN A 341 3.99 -5.27 3.10
N PRO A 342 2.75 -4.83 3.41
CA PRO A 342 2.37 -4.48 4.78
C PRO A 342 2.72 -5.63 5.73
N GLY A 343 3.23 -5.33 6.91
CA GLY A 343 3.78 -6.32 7.83
C GLY A 343 5.30 -6.53 7.72
N ASN A 344 5.93 -6.20 6.58
CA ASN A 344 7.41 -6.16 6.49
C ASN A 344 8.01 -4.93 7.18
N SER A 345 7.22 -3.88 7.44
CA SER A 345 7.63 -2.68 8.18
C SER A 345 8.31 -3.04 9.50
N GLY A 346 9.49 -2.48 9.73
CA GLY A 346 10.33 -2.70 10.90
C GLY A 346 11.25 -3.91 10.78
N GLY A 347 11.03 -4.78 9.80
CA GLY A 347 11.90 -5.91 9.50
C GLY A 347 13.24 -5.46 8.90
N PRO A 348 14.30 -6.27 9.00
CA PRO A 348 15.60 -5.91 8.46
C PRO A 348 15.67 -6.16 6.94
N LEU A 349 16.45 -5.31 6.28
CA LEU A 349 17.11 -5.68 5.04
C LEU A 349 18.41 -6.40 5.40
N LEU A 350 18.52 -7.68 5.06
CA LEU A 350 19.70 -8.51 5.33
C LEU A 350 20.66 -8.51 4.14
N THR A 351 21.96 -8.43 4.43
CA THR A 351 23.01 -8.80 3.48
C THR A 351 23.04 -10.32 3.28
N THR A 352 23.75 -10.80 2.25
CA THR A 352 23.96 -12.24 2.05
C THR A 352 24.75 -12.91 3.18
N SER A 353 25.52 -12.15 3.97
CA SER A 353 26.21 -12.59 5.20
C SER A 353 25.28 -12.71 6.42
N GLY A 354 24.04 -12.20 6.34
CA GLY A 354 23.07 -12.20 7.44
C GLY A 354 23.20 -11.01 8.38
N GLU A 355 23.92 -9.97 7.97
CA GLU A 355 24.02 -8.70 8.70
C GLU A 355 22.87 -7.77 8.30
N VAL A 356 22.45 -6.89 9.19
CA VAL A 356 21.38 -5.92 8.91
C VAL A 356 21.97 -4.73 8.17
N ALA A 357 21.56 -4.50 6.93
CA ALA A 357 21.91 -3.33 6.13
C ALA A 357 21.06 -2.09 6.47
N GLY A 358 19.84 -2.31 6.96
CA GLY A 358 18.91 -1.27 7.37
C GLY A 358 17.55 -1.82 7.76
N THR A 359 16.60 -0.93 8.08
CA THR A 359 15.24 -1.29 8.54
C THR A 359 14.21 -0.91 7.48
N VAL A 360 13.44 -1.87 6.97
CA VAL A 360 12.38 -1.65 5.97
C VAL A 360 11.31 -0.76 6.59
N PHE A 361 10.88 0.29 5.91
CA PHE A 361 9.88 1.21 6.46
C PHE A 361 8.72 1.53 5.51
N ALA A 362 8.94 1.45 4.20
CA ALA A 362 7.94 1.84 3.22
C ALA A 362 8.12 1.12 1.88
N ARG A 363 7.11 1.26 1.02
CA ARG A 363 7.14 0.90 -0.40
C ARG A 363 6.83 2.10 -1.26
N SER A 364 7.27 2.09 -2.52
CA SER A 364 6.88 3.12 -3.48
C SER A 364 5.37 3.08 -3.75
N THR A 365 4.84 4.28 -4.01
CA THR A 365 3.47 4.48 -4.48
C THR A 365 3.38 4.60 -6.01
N GLY A 366 4.53 4.73 -6.69
CA GLY A 366 4.66 4.83 -8.15
C GLY A 366 5.21 3.55 -8.80
N GLU A 367 6.09 2.82 -8.12
CA GLU A 367 6.74 1.61 -8.60
C GLU A 367 6.44 0.41 -7.69
N ALA A 368 5.69 -0.57 -8.20
CA ALA A 368 5.21 -1.69 -7.37
C ALA A 368 6.34 -2.59 -6.83
N ASP A 369 7.51 -2.60 -7.46
CA ASP A 369 8.67 -3.42 -7.08
C ASP A 369 9.78 -2.62 -6.39
N THR A 370 9.46 -1.42 -5.88
CA THR A 370 10.39 -0.57 -5.13
C THR A 370 10.01 -0.49 -3.65
N GLY A 371 10.98 -0.84 -2.80
CA GLY A 371 10.91 -0.70 -1.34
C GLY A 371 11.91 0.34 -0.84
N TYR A 372 11.66 0.89 0.35
CA TYR A 372 12.61 1.78 1.02
C TYR A 372 12.98 1.30 2.41
N VAL A 373 14.25 1.51 2.74
CA VAL A 373 14.92 0.99 3.92
C VAL A 373 15.67 2.14 4.59
N LEU A 374 15.39 2.40 5.88
CA LEU A 374 16.15 3.34 6.69
C LEU A 374 17.59 2.84 6.82
N THR A 375 18.57 3.67 6.50
CA THR A 375 19.99 3.29 6.57
C THR A 375 20.43 3.12 8.02
N ASN A 376 21.41 2.24 8.24
CA ASN A 376 22.05 2.14 9.56
C ASN A 376 22.76 3.44 9.95
N SER A 377 23.26 4.23 9.00
CA SER A 377 23.82 5.57 9.27
C SER A 377 22.78 6.49 9.89
N ALA A 378 21.54 6.49 9.40
CA ALA A 378 20.46 7.30 9.94
C ALA A 378 19.95 6.79 11.32
N THR A 379 20.00 5.48 11.58
CA THR A 379 19.34 4.86 12.74
C THR A 379 20.28 4.49 13.89
N ARG A 380 21.59 4.33 13.64
CA ARG A 380 22.57 3.78 14.59
C ARG A 380 22.65 4.53 15.92
N ALA A 381 22.54 5.86 15.91
CA ALA A 381 22.61 6.66 17.13
C ALA A 381 21.46 6.29 18.08
N MET A 382 20.24 6.21 17.55
CA MET A 382 19.04 5.85 18.31
C MET A 382 19.06 4.39 18.77
N ILE A 383 19.46 3.46 17.89
CA ILE A 383 19.57 2.03 18.22
C ILE A 383 20.59 1.81 19.34
N THR A 384 21.75 2.46 19.26
CA THR A 384 22.79 2.37 20.30
C THR A 384 22.31 2.93 21.64
N ALA A 385 21.63 4.08 21.64
CA ALA A 385 21.09 4.68 22.86
C ALA A 385 20.01 3.80 23.50
N GLY A 386 19.12 3.20 22.69
CA GLY A 386 18.07 2.30 23.16
C GLY A 386 18.56 0.93 23.64
N ALA A 387 19.82 0.56 23.35
CA ALA A 387 20.37 -0.74 23.72
C ALA A 387 20.37 -0.99 25.23
N THR A 388 20.55 0.07 26.03
CA THR A 388 20.58 0.00 27.50
C THR A 388 19.40 0.70 28.16
N ASP A 389 18.57 1.41 27.41
CA ASP A 389 17.42 2.14 27.98
C ASP A 389 16.34 1.16 28.43
N THR A 390 15.76 1.42 29.60
CA THR A 390 14.65 0.67 30.20
C THR A 390 13.47 1.58 30.54
N THR A 391 13.58 2.87 30.26
CA THR A 391 12.56 3.87 30.56
C THR A 391 11.44 3.77 29.53
N PRO A 392 10.18 3.58 29.93
CA PRO A 392 9.08 3.57 28.98
C PRO A 392 8.97 4.91 28.24
N ALA A 393 8.98 4.85 26.91
CA ALA A 393 8.74 5.98 26.03
C ALA A 393 7.25 6.05 25.63
N SER A 394 6.74 7.26 25.46
CA SER A 394 5.39 7.47 24.93
C SER A 394 5.33 7.11 23.44
N THR A 395 4.34 6.29 23.07
CA THR A 395 3.98 6.02 21.67
C THR A 395 3.09 7.10 21.05
N GLN A 396 2.85 8.19 21.80
CA GLN A 396 2.09 9.36 21.39
C GLN A 396 0.68 9.01 20.86
N THR A 397 0.24 9.63 19.75
CA THR A 397 -1.10 9.49 19.19
C THR A 397 -1.15 8.41 18.11
N CYS A 398 -2.33 8.19 17.53
CA CYS A 398 -2.48 7.36 16.34
C CYS A 398 -1.69 7.96 15.18
N ALA A 399 -0.88 7.13 14.50
CA ALA A 399 -0.33 7.49 13.20
C ALA A 399 -1.47 7.77 12.21
N VAL A 400 -1.28 8.77 11.35
CA VAL A 400 -2.24 9.08 10.28
C VAL A 400 -2.12 8.03 9.17
N ASP A 401 -3.25 7.65 8.59
CA ASP A 401 -3.36 6.60 7.58
C ASP A 401 -2.86 7.02 6.19
#